data_AF-G7GDE7-F1
#
_entry.id   AF-G7GDE7-F1
#
_cell.length_a   1.000
_cell.length_b   1.000
_cell.length_c   1.000
_cell.angle_alpha   90.00
_cell.angle_beta   90.00
_cell.angle_gamma   90.00
#
_symmetry.space_group_name_H-M   'P 1'
#
loop_
_entity.id
_entity.type
_entity.pdbx_description
1 polymer ?
#
loop_
_entity_poly.entity_id
_entity_poly.type
_entity_poly.pdbx_seq_one_letter_code
_entity_poly.pdbx_strand_id
1 'polypeptide(L)'
;MSGCGCNQESSCEDTKQKQNESKTDSCKIKDLATEESKSSCCDNEVQQEPTPDEKDSCGSKQSNSCCGPDTINLPEQVRGNESIVAFISDYSIPKMDCSTEEQMVRMTLSPLVDVKSLVFDLPNRNLKVLHNGESNEITAKLEALGFGAKLNKTEVYENKEHAQEASTFLIPKMDCSAEEQMVRMALSPLHEVKGLSFDLAQRQLVVFHTNGINEITTKLEALGFGAKLVETVKATGELPETPDPTKQAKVLKLLLAINGILFLLNS
;
A
#
# COMPACT_ATOMS: atom_id res chain seq x y z
N MET A 1 0.28 69.20 -41.03
CA MET A 1 -0.84 68.35 -40.53
C MET A 1 -0.24 67.34 -39.58
N SER A 2 -0.82 67.15 -38.40
CA SER A 2 -0.21 66.37 -37.32
C SER A 2 -0.61 64.90 -37.38
N GLY A 3 0.30 64.01 -36.98
CA GLY A 3 0.04 62.57 -36.90
C GLY A 3 1.14 61.85 -36.13
N CYS A 4 0.99 61.76 -34.80
CA CYS A 4 1.81 60.86 -33.99
C CYS A 4 1.13 59.49 -33.95
N GLY A 5 1.88 58.42 -34.23
CA GLY A 5 1.45 57.05 -33.98
C GLY A 5 2.09 56.50 -32.71
N CYS A 6 1.33 55.70 -31.95
CA CYS A 6 1.81 54.85 -30.87
C CYS A 6 1.17 53.46 -31.02
N ASN A 7 1.81 52.43 -30.46
CA ASN A 7 1.58 51.03 -30.82
C ASN A 7 0.80 50.23 -29.76
N GLN A 8 0.49 48.99 -30.18
CA GLN A 8 0.43 47.76 -29.38
C GLN A 8 -0.88 47.35 -28.71
N GLU A 9 -0.95 46.04 -28.52
CA GLU A 9 -2.14 45.24 -28.31
C GLU A 9 -2.34 44.88 -26.85
N SER A 10 -3.59 44.59 -26.48
CA SER A 10 -3.91 43.53 -25.52
C SER A 10 -5.30 42.98 -25.81
N SER A 11 -5.45 41.66 -25.71
CA SER A 11 -6.73 40.98 -25.87
C SER A 11 -7.01 40.10 -24.65
N CYS A 12 -8.22 40.21 -24.12
CA CYS A 12 -8.81 39.30 -23.15
C CYS A 12 -10.31 39.20 -23.46
N GLU A 13 -10.80 38.00 -23.76
CA GLU A 13 -12.23 37.71 -23.71
C GLU A 13 -12.58 37.23 -22.30
N ASP A 14 -13.66 37.76 -21.74
CA ASP A 14 -14.18 37.38 -20.42
C ASP A 14 -15.53 36.68 -20.59
N THR A 15 -15.70 35.49 -20.02
CA THR A 15 -17.02 34.82 -19.95
C THR A 15 -17.11 33.93 -18.72
N LYS A 16 -17.81 34.40 -17.69
CA LYS A 16 -18.19 33.60 -16.52
C LYS A 16 -19.45 34.17 -15.87
N GLN A 17 -20.62 33.61 -16.19
CA GLN A 17 -21.86 33.89 -15.47
C GLN A 17 -22.14 32.83 -14.41
N LYS A 18 -22.71 33.26 -13.28
CA LYS A 18 -23.20 32.38 -12.21
C LYS A 18 -24.24 33.13 -11.37
N GLN A 19 -25.27 32.41 -10.91
CA GLN A 19 -26.24 32.82 -9.87
C GLN A 19 -27.18 34.00 -10.24
N ASN A 20 -28.31 34.22 -9.54
CA ASN A 20 -29.40 33.36 -9.06
C ASN A 20 -30.38 34.27 -8.29
N GLU A 21 -31.67 34.29 -8.63
CA GLU A 21 -32.74 34.92 -7.82
C GLU A 21 -33.84 33.87 -7.60
N SER A 22 -34.22 33.54 -6.36
CA SER A 22 -35.29 34.15 -5.53
C SER A 22 -36.68 34.02 -6.17
N LYS A 23 -37.71 33.45 -5.51
CA LYS A 23 -38.39 34.00 -4.31
C LYS A 23 -39.24 32.94 -3.55
N THR A 24 -39.98 33.36 -2.52
CA THR A 24 -40.85 32.61 -1.57
C THR A 24 -42.22 32.18 -2.18
N ASP A 25 -43.15 31.41 -1.58
CA ASP A 25 -43.69 31.49 -0.19
C ASP A 25 -44.64 30.34 0.27
N SER A 26 -44.94 30.32 1.59
CA SER A 26 -46.13 29.84 2.34
C SER A 26 -46.61 28.35 2.41
N CYS A 27 -46.43 27.78 3.62
CA CYS A 27 -47.28 26.89 4.45
C CYS A 27 -48.52 26.12 3.93
N LYS A 28 -48.62 24.82 4.33
CA LYS A 28 -49.84 24.25 4.96
C LYS A 28 -49.60 23.00 5.84
N ILE A 29 -50.51 22.75 6.79
CA ILE A 29 -50.47 21.70 7.83
C ILE A 29 -51.46 20.56 7.50
N LYS A 30 -51.14 19.30 7.85
CA LYS A 30 -52.12 18.30 8.36
C LYS A 30 -51.47 17.02 8.94
N ASP A 31 -51.98 16.59 10.09
CA ASP A 31 -51.62 15.38 10.82
C ASP A 31 -52.50 14.16 10.45
N LEU A 32 -51.96 12.94 10.66
CA LEU A 32 -52.58 11.71 11.20
C LEU A 32 -51.46 10.61 11.12
N ALA A 33 -50.90 10.02 12.19
CA ALA A 33 -51.41 9.37 13.41
C ALA A 33 -51.52 7.83 13.29
N THR A 34 -50.66 7.13 14.06
CA THR A 34 -50.73 5.73 14.55
C THR A 34 -50.82 4.58 13.51
N GLU A 35 -50.49 3.30 13.78
CA GLU A 35 -50.15 2.52 15.00
C GLU A 35 -48.71 1.91 14.85
N GLU A 36 -47.83 1.80 15.85
CA GLU A 36 -47.86 0.92 17.04
C GLU A 36 -47.87 -0.60 16.74
N SER A 37 -46.71 -1.25 16.81
CA SER A 37 -46.51 -2.49 17.60
C SER A 37 -45.02 -2.85 17.73
N LYS A 38 -44.61 -3.31 18.92
CA LYS A 38 -43.26 -3.80 19.23
C LYS A 38 -43.32 -5.20 19.85
N SER A 39 -42.51 -6.12 19.33
CA SER A 39 -41.86 -7.20 20.10
C SER A 39 -40.76 -7.80 19.22
N SER A 40 -39.51 -8.08 19.63
CA SER A 40 -38.83 -8.29 20.92
C SER A 40 -38.83 -9.71 21.48
N CYS A 41 -37.61 -10.15 21.78
CA CYS A 41 -37.21 -11.33 22.57
C CYS A 41 -37.23 -12.69 21.86
N CYS A 42 -36.26 -13.51 22.29
CA CYS A 42 -36.11 -14.92 21.97
C CYS A 42 -36.76 -15.74 23.09
N ASP A 43 -37.17 -16.97 22.78
CA ASP A 43 -37.36 -18.01 23.78
C ASP A 43 -36.76 -19.34 23.28
N ASN A 44 -36.43 -20.20 24.23
CA ASN A 44 -35.92 -21.56 24.07
C ASN A 44 -36.87 -22.53 24.81
N GLU A 45 -36.48 -23.81 24.91
CA GLU A 45 -37.09 -24.86 25.75
C GLU A 45 -38.33 -25.59 25.19
N VAL A 46 -38.49 -26.92 25.37
CA VAL A 46 -37.50 -28.00 25.56
C VAL A 46 -38.14 -29.39 25.29
N GLN A 47 -37.33 -30.40 24.90
CA GLN A 47 -37.65 -31.85 24.90
C GLN A 47 -38.76 -32.32 23.91
N GLN A 48 -38.91 -33.61 23.55
CA GLN A 48 -38.47 -34.85 24.23
C GLN A 48 -38.15 -36.02 23.25
N GLU A 49 -37.17 -36.86 23.62
CA GLU A 49 -36.85 -38.19 23.04
C GLU A 49 -37.74 -39.30 23.71
N PRO A 50 -37.69 -40.65 23.44
CA PRO A 50 -36.47 -41.47 23.20
C PRO A 50 -36.55 -42.83 22.40
N THR A 51 -35.46 -43.18 21.67
CA THR A 51 -34.82 -44.53 21.57
C THR A 51 -35.62 -45.78 21.09
N PRO A 52 -35.00 -47.00 20.92
CA PRO A 52 -33.58 -47.42 20.76
C PRO A 52 -33.35 -48.01 19.33
N ASP A 53 -32.47 -48.95 18.92
CA ASP A 53 -31.28 -49.74 19.38
C ASP A 53 -30.59 -50.32 18.09
N GLU A 54 -29.50 -51.11 17.99
CA GLU A 54 -28.48 -51.68 18.90
C GLU A 54 -27.16 -51.94 18.10
N LYS A 55 -25.97 -51.57 18.63
CA LYS A 55 -24.61 -52.14 18.33
C LYS A 55 -24.02 -52.06 16.88
N ASP A 56 -22.72 -52.35 16.62
CA ASP A 56 -21.62 -52.81 17.51
C ASP A 56 -20.20 -52.29 17.16
N SER A 57 -19.37 -52.24 18.21
CA SER A 57 -17.92 -52.53 18.33
C SER A 57 -16.84 -52.09 17.30
N CYS A 58 -15.69 -51.66 17.85
CA CYS A 58 -14.42 -51.45 17.15
C CYS A 58 -13.49 -52.67 17.31
N GLY A 59 -12.95 -53.20 16.20
CA GLY A 59 -12.08 -54.38 16.19
C GLY A 59 -10.69 -54.15 15.61
N SER A 60 -9.66 -54.10 16.46
CA SER A 60 -8.26 -54.06 16.02
C SER A 60 -7.78 -55.43 15.51
N LYS A 61 -7.02 -55.44 14.40
CA LYS A 61 -6.09 -56.55 14.08
C LYS A 61 -4.76 -56.00 13.60
N GLN A 62 -3.68 -56.62 14.07
CA GLN A 62 -2.32 -56.31 13.70
C GLN A 62 -1.93 -57.05 12.40
N SER A 63 -1.13 -56.41 11.57
CA SER A 63 -0.10 -57.08 10.77
C SER A 63 1.17 -56.21 10.80
N ASN A 64 2.33 -56.86 10.89
CA ASN A 64 3.59 -56.22 11.26
C ASN A 64 4.53 -56.04 10.04
N SER A 65 5.74 -55.52 10.31
CA SER A 65 6.87 -55.29 9.39
C SER A 65 6.77 -53.97 8.61
N CYS A 66 7.53 -52.90 8.90
CA CYS A 66 8.97 -52.69 9.16
C CYS A 66 9.76 -52.23 7.91
N CYS A 67 10.76 -51.39 8.17
CA CYS A 67 11.39 -50.49 7.19
C CYS A 67 12.21 -51.17 6.09
N GLY A 68 12.14 -50.61 4.89
CA GLY A 68 13.15 -50.69 3.83
C GLY A 68 13.24 -49.31 3.14
N PRO A 69 14.44 -48.81 2.77
CA PRO A 69 14.58 -47.47 2.22
C PRO A 69 14.59 -47.48 0.68
N ASP A 70 13.73 -46.67 0.06
CA ASP A 70 13.81 -46.37 -1.37
C ASP A 70 13.96 -44.87 -1.63
N THR A 71 15.05 -44.53 -2.31
CA THR A 71 15.41 -43.16 -2.69
C THR A 71 14.50 -42.67 -3.82
N ILE A 72 13.54 -41.81 -3.50
CA ILE A 72 12.84 -41.00 -4.50
C ILE A 72 13.38 -39.57 -4.41
N ASN A 73 13.98 -39.10 -5.51
CA ASN A 73 14.59 -37.79 -5.61
C ASN A 73 13.57 -36.69 -5.26
N LEU A 74 13.91 -35.85 -4.28
CA LEU A 74 13.32 -34.53 -4.19
C LEU A 74 13.77 -33.76 -5.44
N PRO A 75 12.87 -33.30 -6.33
CA PRO A 75 13.27 -32.46 -7.44
C PRO A 75 13.70 -31.12 -6.84
N GLU A 76 15.02 -30.89 -6.82
CA GLU A 76 15.61 -29.63 -6.40
C GLU A 76 15.23 -28.55 -7.42
N GLN A 77 14.05 -27.96 -7.20
CA GLN A 77 13.53 -26.85 -7.99
C GLN A 77 14.38 -25.63 -7.72
N VAL A 78 15.45 -25.55 -8.51
CA VAL A 78 16.30 -24.38 -8.71
C VAL A 78 15.42 -23.15 -8.71
N ARG A 79 15.52 -22.32 -7.66
CA ARG A 79 14.96 -20.97 -7.68
C ARG A 79 15.82 -20.13 -8.62
N GLY A 80 15.60 -20.35 -9.92
CA GLY A 80 16.00 -19.43 -10.96
C GLY A 80 15.44 -18.06 -10.58
N ASN A 81 16.30 -17.06 -10.64
CA ASN A 81 15.94 -15.66 -10.45
C ASN A 81 15.24 -15.12 -11.70
N GLU A 82 14.19 -15.82 -12.14
CA GLU A 82 13.22 -15.25 -13.06
C GLU A 82 12.65 -14.00 -12.39
N SER A 83 12.80 -12.86 -13.07
CA SER A 83 12.17 -11.61 -12.66
C SER A 83 10.67 -11.76 -12.83
N ILE A 84 9.99 -12.24 -11.78
CA ILE A 84 8.55 -12.50 -11.82
C ILE A 84 7.85 -11.19 -12.18
N VAL A 85 7.28 -11.14 -13.38
CA VAL A 85 6.66 -9.93 -13.91
C VAL A 85 5.42 -9.66 -13.07
N ALA A 86 5.46 -8.55 -12.33
CA ALA A 86 4.33 -8.05 -11.59
C ALA A 86 3.36 -7.35 -12.56
N PHE A 87 2.07 -7.52 -12.31
CA PHE A 87 0.98 -6.89 -13.05
C PHE A 87 0.08 -6.14 -12.08
N ILE A 88 -0.52 -5.05 -12.56
CA ILE A 88 -1.59 -4.36 -11.85
C ILE A 88 -2.90 -4.53 -12.64
N SER A 89 -3.88 -5.14 -12.00
CA SER A 89 -5.23 -5.33 -12.53
C SER A 89 -6.20 -4.38 -11.86
N ASP A 90 -6.98 -3.68 -12.67
CA ASP A 90 -7.94 -2.66 -12.28
C ASP A 90 -9.36 -3.24 -12.38
N TYR A 91 -10.11 -3.27 -11.27
CA TYR A 91 -11.45 -3.85 -11.19
C TYR A 91 -12.48 -2.81 -10.74
N SER A 92 -13.63 -2.76 -11.42
CA SER A 92 -14.84 -2.11 -10.88
C SER A 92 -15.62 -3.12 -10.05
N ILE A 93 -16.01 -2.75 -8.83
CA ILE A 93 -16.78 -3.60 -7.91
C ILE A 93 -17.99 -2.81 -7.38
N PRO A 94 -19.13 -2.80 -8.11
CA PRO A 94 -20.26 -1.88 -7.85
C PRO A 94 -20.85 -1.89 -6.43
N LYS A 95 -20.72 -3.01 -5.70
CA LYS A 95 -21.19 -3.16 -4.32
C LYS A 95 -20.18 -2.72 -3.24
N MET A 96 -18.97 -2.32 -3.61
CA MET A 96 -17.88 -2.04 -2.68
C MET A 96 -17.88 -0.58 -2.19
N ASP A 97 -18.97 -0.17 -1.54
CA ASP A 97 -19.17 1.22 -1.08
C ASP A 97 -19.08 1.44 0.44
N CYS A 98 -18.86 0.39 1.24
CA CYS A 98 -18.48 0.51 2.66
C CYS A 98 -17.33 -0.43 3.06
N SER A 99 -16.75 -0.19 4.23
CA SER A 99 -15.59 -0.95 4.75
C SER A 99 -15.90 -2.43 5.02
N THR A 100 -17.17 -2.81 5.20
CA THR A 100 -17.56 -4.22 5.37
C THR A 100 -17.35 -5.01 4.08
N GLU A 101 -17.81 -4.48 2.95
CA GLU A 101 -17.57 -5.05 1.63
C GLU A 101 -16.08 -5.02 1.26
N GLU A 102 -15.36 -3.94 1.58
CA GLU A 102 -13.90 -3.86 1.42
C GLU A 102 -13.19 -5.02 2.14
N GLN A 103 -13.52 -5.26 3.41
CA GLN A 103 -12.92 -6.36 4.19
C GLN A 103 -13.33 -7.74 3.64
N MET A 104 -14.55 -7.91 3.14
CA MET A 104 -14.96 -9.17 2.51
C MET A 104 -14.15 -9.45 1.23
N VAL A 105 -13.85 -8.42 0.43
CA VAL A 105 -12.96 -8.52 -0.74
C VAL A 105 -11.52 -8.85 -0.32
N ARG A 106 -10.99 -8.21 0.74
CA ARG A 106 -9.66 -8.55 1.30
C ARG A 106 -9.58 -10.01 1.73
N MET A 107 -10.55 -10.50 2.50
CA MET A 107 -10.60 -11.90 2.96
C MET A 107 -10.73 -12.89 1.80
N THR A 108 -11.44 -12.51 0.73
CA THR A 108 -11.63 -13.34 -0.48
C THR A 108 -10.33 -13.51 -1.29
N LEU A 109 -9.48 -12.47 -1.33
CA LEU A 109 -8.22 -12.49 -2.08
C LEU A 109 -7.00 -12.89 -1.24
N SER A 110 -7.06 -12.78 0.10
CA SER A 110 -5.96 -13.14 1.01
C SER A 110 -5.37 -14.56 0.87
N PRO A 111 -6.10 -15.60 0.39
CA PRO A 111 -5.52 -16.92 0.16
C PRO A 111 -4.64 -17.02 -1.10
N LEU A 112 -4.66 -16.02 -1.99
CA LEU A 112 -3.96 -16.08 -3.28
C LEU A 112 -2.49 -15.69 -3.12
N VAL A 113 -1.59 -16.68 -3.24
CA VAL A 113 -0.13 -16.52 -3.09
C VAL A 113 0.43 -15.45 -4.04
N ASP A 114 -0.15 -15.28 -5.22
CA ASP A 114 0.32 -14.34 -6.23
C ASP A 114 -0.17 -12.90 -6.04
N VAL A 115 -1.19 -12.65 -5.20
CA VAL A 115 -1.59 -11.29 -4.82
C VAL A 115 -0.55 -10.70 -3.85
N LYS A 116 -0.07 -9.48 -4.13
CA LYS A 116 0.94 -8.77 -3.34
C LYS A 116 0.40 -7.54 -2.63
N SER A 117 -0.51 -6.80 -3.26
CA SER A 117 -1.14 -5.63 -2.64
C SER A 117 -2.54 -5.36 -3.20
N LEU A 118 -3.37 -4.70 -2.39
CA LEU A 118 -4.76 -4.36 -2.69
C LEU A 118 -5.00 -2.88 -2.35
N VAL A 119 -5.14 -2.04 -3.37
CA VAL A 119 -5.42 -0.60 -3.23
C VAL A 119 -6.90 -0.36 -3.53
N PHE A 120 -7.62 0.09 -2.51
CA PHE A 120 -9.08 0.26 -2.55
C PHE A 120 -9.46 1.74 -2.69
N ASP A 121 -10.35 2.03 -3.62
CA ASP A 121 -10.98 3.33 -3.83
C ASP A 121 -12.50 3.14 -3.75
N LEU A 122 -13.03 3.25 -2.52
CA LEU A 122 -14.46 3.10 -2.24
C LEU A 122 -15.32 4.18 -2.94
N PRO A 123 -14.92 5.48 -2.97
CA PRO A 123 -15.66 6.51 -3.71
C PRO A 123 -15.89 6.18 -5.19
N ASN A 124 -14.86 5.67 -5.89
CA ASN A 124 -14.96 5.26 -7.30
C ASN A 124 -15.33 3.78 -7.48
N ARG A 125 -15.55 3.04 -6.38
CA ARG A 125 -15.83 1.59 -6.34
C ARG A 125 -14.85 0.77 -7.18
N ASN A 126 -13.56 1.10 -7.00
CA ASN A 126 -12.45 0.54 -7.75
C ASN A 126 -11.48 -0.20 -6.82
N LEU A 127 -11.00 -1.35 -7.27
CA LEU A 127 -9.91 -2.09 -6.64
C LEU A 127 -8.76 -2.22 -7.65
N LYS A 128 -7.56 -1.84 -7.24
CA LYS A 128 -6.33 -2.21 -7.95
C LYS A 128 -5.65 -3.35 -7.21
N VAL A 129 -5.44 -4.46 -7.90
CA VAL A 129 -4.73 -5.63 -7.40
C VAL A 129 -3.34 -5.65 -8.01
N LEU A 130 -2.30 -5.55 -7.18
CA LEU A 130 -0.93 -5.87 -7.58
C LEU A 130 -0.73 -7.37 -7.38
N HIS A 131 -0.35 -8.08 -8.45
CA HIS A 131 -0.16 -9.52 -8.43
C HIS A 131 0.94 -10.00 -9.39
N ASN A 132 1.25 -11.28 -9.34
CA ASN A 132 2.19 -11.94 -10.24
C ASN A 132 1.43 -12.85 -11.22
N GLY A 133 1.78 -12.80 -12.51
CA GLY A 133 1.20 -13.69 -13.51
C GLY A 133 -0.25 -13.38 -13.92
N GLU A 134 -1.09 -14.41 -13.99
CA GLU A 134 -2.40 -14.38 -14.66
C GLU A 134 -3.54 -13.91 -13.75
N SER A 135 -4.28 -12.88 -14.15
CA SER A 135 -5.40 -12.30 -13.37
C SER A 135 -6.67 -13.17 -13.29
N ASN A 136 -6.63 -14.40 -13.82
CA ASN A 136 -7.82 -15.25 -14.00
C ASN A 136 -8.39 -15.78 -12.67
N GLU A 137 -7.55 -16.27 -11.74
CA GLU A 137 -8.07 -16.72 -10.43
C GLU A 137 -8.60 -15.53 -9.61
N ILE A 138 -7.91 -14.39 -9.63
CA ILE A 138 -8.35 -13.15 -8.95
C ILE A 138 -9.74 -12.74 -9.45
N THR A 139 -9.95 -12.74 -10.78
CA THR A 139 -11.24 -12.44 -11.39
C THR A 139 -12.32 -13.43 -10.95
N ALA A 140 -12.06 -14.73 -11.03
CA ALA A 140 -13.01 -15.76 -10.63
C ALA A 140 -13.43 -15.67 -9.14
N LYS A 141 -12.50 -15.32 -8.23
CA LYS A 141 -12.80 -15.12 -6.80
C LYS A 141 -13.66 -13.87 -6.58
N LEU A 142 -13.38 -12.77 -7.30
CA LEU A 142 -14.15 -11.52 -7.23
C LEU A 142 -15.55 -11.66 -7.83
N GLU A 143 -15.71 -12.46 -8.89
CA GLU A 143 -17.02 -12.78 -9.47
C GLU A 143 -17.84 -13.69 -8.54
N ALA A 144 -17.22 -14.74 -7.98
CA ALA A 144 -17.85 -15.66 -7.03
C ALA A 144 -18.32 -14.98 -5.73
N LEU A 145 -17.74 -13.82 -5.38
CA LEU A 145 -18.19 -12.99 -4.26
C LEU A 145 -19.57 -12.32 -4.50
N GLY A 146 -20.07 -12.30 -5.73
CA GLY A 146 -21.40 -11.78 -6.07
C GLY A 146 -21.52 -10.25 -6.01
N PHE A 147 -20.41 -9.52 -5.91
CA PHE A 147 -20.40 -8.05 -5.78
C PHE A 147 -20.46 -7.31 -7.14
N GLY A 148 -20.67 -8.06 -8.24
CA GLY A 148 -20.73 -7.51 -9.60
C GLY A 148 -19.38 -7.09 -10.17
N ALA A 149 -18.29 -7.66 -9.66
CA ALA A 149 -16.92 -7.31 -10.05
C ALA A 149 -16.66 -7.49 -11.55
N LYS A 150 -15.87 -6.61 -12.15
CA LYS A 150 -15.43 -6.67 -13.55
C LYS A 150 -13.99 -6.18 -13.69
N LEU A 151 -13.18 -6.90 -14.44
CA LEU A 151 -11.85 -6.45 -14.85
C LEU A 151 -11.98 -5.33 -15.90
N ASN A 152 -11.40 -4.17 -15.64
CA ASN A 152 -11.33 -3.04 -16.56
C ASN A 152 -10.09 -3.13 -17.45
N LYS A 153 -8.92 -3.45 -16.86
CA LYS A 153 -7.65 -3.68 -17.56
C LYS A 153 -6.64 -4.43 -16.67
N THR A 154 -5.66 -5.06 -17.30
CA THR A 154 -4.41 -5.54 -16.66
C THR A 154 -3.23 -4.95 -17.42
N GLU A 155 -2.23 -4.44 -16.71
CA GLU A 155 -1.01 -3.87 -17.29
C GLU A 155 0.23 -4.28 -16.49
N VAL A 156 1.41 -4.28 -17.12
CA VAL A 156 2.68 -4.59 -16.43
C VAL A 156 2.95 -3.52 -15.38
N TYR A 157 3.22 -3.93 -14.14
CA TYR A 157 3.52 -3.02 -13.05
C TYR A 157 5.01 -2.63 -13.07
N GLU A 158 5.31 -1.54 -13.79
CA GLU A 158 6.57 -0.84 -13.65
C GLU A 158 6.59 -0.09 -12.32
N ASN A 159 7.33 -0.60 -11.33
CA ASN A 159 7.49 0.10 -10.06
C ASN A 159 8.36 1.36 -10.24
N LYS A 160 7.68 2.51 -10.33
CA LYS A 160 8.26 3.85 -10.48
C LYS A 160 8.35 4.63 -9.16
N GLU A 161 7.79 4.08 -8.09
CA GLU A 161 7.81 4.68 -6.74
C GLU A 161 9.03 4.18 -5.94
N HIS A 162 9.31 2.87 -6.01
CA HIS A 162 10.44 2.26 -5.31
C HIS A 162 11.73 2.42 -6.11
N ALA A 163 12.85 2.55 -5.40
CA ALA A 163 14.17 2.45 -6.00
C ALA A 163 14.42 1.02 -6.54
N GLN A 164 15.12 0.94 -7.67
CA GLN A 164 15.59 -0.31 -8.26
C GLN A 164 17.07 -0.55 -7.93
N GLU A 165 17.79 0.51 -7.59
CA GLU A 165 19.21 0.51 -7.22
C GLU A 165 19.46 1.49 -6.05
N ALA A 166 20.47 1.18 -5.25
CA ALA A 166 21.03 2.06 -4.23
C ALA A 166 22.51 2.28 -4.53
N SER A 167 22.92 3.54 -4.64
CA SER A 167 24.30 3.93 -4.96
C SER A 167 24.94 4.69 -3.82
N THR A 168 26.07 4.18 -3.34
CA THR A 168 26.85 4.77 -2.25
C THR A 168 27.88 5.74 -2.83
N PHE A 169 27.83 7.00 -2.42
CA PHE A 169 28.76 8.06 -2.79
C PHE A 169 29.56 8.53 -1.59
N LEU A 170 30.89 8.60 -1.72
CA LEU A 170 31.75 9.33 -0.80
C LEU A 170 31.76 10.80 -1.21
N ILE A 171 31.41 11.73 -0.31
CA ILE A 171 31.35 13.17 -0.58
C ILE A 171 32.24 13.89 0.45
N PRO A 172 33.55 14.04 0.18
CA PRO A 172 34.54 14.49 1.16
C PRO A 172 34.28 15.85 1.82
N LYS A 173 33.47 16.73 1.22
CA LYS A 173 33.10 18.04 1.80
C LYS A 173 31.79 18.03 2.60
N MET A 174 31.08 16.90 2.69
CA MET A 174 29.75 16.81 3.30
C MET A 174 29.84 16.54 4.81
N ASP A 175 30.31 17.53 5.58
CA ASP A 175 30.57 17.40 7.02
C ASP A 175 29.70 18.30 7.93
N CYS A 176 28.75 19.05 7.38
CA CYS A 176 27.65 19.64 8.15
C CYS A 176 26.31 19.66 7.38
N SER A 177 25.23 20.04 8.07
CA SER A 177 23.87 20.07 7.51
C SER A 177 23.64 21.10 6.40
N ALA A 178 24.53 22.09 6.24
CA ALA A 178 24.48 23.03 5.12
C ALA A 178 24.85 22.34 3.80
N GLU A 179 25.96 21.59 3.78
CA GLU A 179 26.36 20.75 2.64
C GLU A 179 25.37 19.61 2.40
N GLU A 180 24.82 18.99 3.45
CA GLU A 180 23.71 18.02 3.32
C GLU A 180 22.52 18.62 2.56
N GLN A 181 22.08 19.83 2.95
CA GLN A 181 20.95 20.51 2.31
C GLN A 181 21.26 20.95 0.88
N MET A 182 22.49 21.37 0.58
CA MET A 182 22.92 21.65 -0.81
C MET A 182 22.87 20.39 -1.69
N VAL A 183 23.26 19.23 -1.16
CA VAL A 183 23.13 17.93 -1.85
C VAL A 183 21.65 17.56 -2.06
N ARG A 184 20.79 17.73 -1.05
CA ARG A 184 19.33 17.51 -1.19
C ARG A 184 18.73 18.40 -2.28
N MET A 185 19.12 19.68 -2.34
CA MET A 185 18.62 20.63 -3.35
C MET A 185 19.16 20.38 -4.76
N ALA A 186 20.34 19.81 -4.92
CA ALA A 186 20.90 19.45 -6.22
C ALA A 186 20.22 18.21 -6.84
N LEU A 187 19.76 17.29 -6.00
CA LEU A 187 19.13 16.03 -6.41
C LEU A 187 17.59 16.08 -6.45
N SER A 188 16.93 17.02 -5.77
CA SER A 188 15.46 17.13 -5.77
C SER A 188 14.78 17.34 -7.14
N PRO A 189 15.44 17.85 -8.20
CA PRO A 189 14.84 17.88 -9.54
C PRO A 189 14.84 16.53 -10.27
N LEU A 190 15.57 15.52 -9.77
CA LEU A 190 15.74 14.22 -10.45
C LEU A 190 14.63 13.26 -10.08
N HIS A 191 13.69 13.04 -11.01
CA HIS A 191 12.56 12.14 -10.81
C HIS A 191 12.96 10.66 -10.60
N GLU A 192 14.18 10.29 -10.95
CA GLU A 192 14.80 8.99 -10.71
C GLU A 192 15.11 8.74 -9.24
N VAL A 193 15.39 9.80 -8.46
CA VAL A 193 15.76 9.72 -7.05
C VAL A 193 14.51 9.51 -6.20
N LYS A 194 14.48 8.40 -5.45
CA LYS A 194 13.37 7.98 -4.59
C LYS A 194 13.67 8.17 -3.09
N GLY A 195 14.94 8.28 -2.73
CA GLY A 195 15.36 8.51 -1.34
C GLY A 195 16.83 8.88 -1.23
N LEU A 196 17.18 9.52 -0.12
CA LEU A 196 18.55 9.92 0.22
C LEU A 196 18.81 9.62 1.70
N SER A 197 19.83 8.81 1.98
CA SER A 197 20.32 8.54 3.34
C SER A 197 21.73 9.10 3.51
N PHE A 198 21.95 9.86 4.59
CA PHE A 198 23.17 10.63 4.81
C PHE A 198 23.89 10.16 6.08
N ASP A 199 25.17 9.82 5.95
CA ASP A 199 26.10 9.64 7.07
C ASP A 199 27.18 10.73 6.99
N LEU A 200 26.99 11.81 7.77
CA LEU A 200 27.95 12.93 7.84
C LEU A 200 29.26 12.55 8.58
N ALA A 201 29.25 11.50 9.41
CA ALA A 201 30.43 11.06 10.15
C ALA A 201 31.39 10.27 9.24
N GLN A 202 30.84 9.45 8.36
CA GLN A 202 31.58 8.72 7.32
C GLN A 202 31.71 9.52 6.01
N ARG A 203 31.01 10.67 5.89
CA ARG A 203 30.90 11.52 4.69
C ARG A 203 30.31 10.76 3.49
N GLN A 204 29.35 9.87 3.75
CA GLN A 204 28.71 9.02 2.75
C GLN A 204 27.25 9.42 2.50
N LEU A 205 26.83 9.34 1.24
CA LEU A 205 25.45 9.48 0.78
C LEU A 205 25.04 8.17 0.12
N VAL A 206 23.95 7.55 0.55
CA VAL A 206 23.27 6.50 -0.22
C VAL A 206 22.09 7.13 -0.96
N VAL A 207 22.17 7.12 -2.30
CA VAL A 207 21.07 7.54 -3.18
C VAL A 207 20.26 6.30 -3.57
N PHE A 208 18.98 6.28 -3.22
CA PHE A 208 18.03 5.28 -3.69
C PHE A 208 17.38 5.81 -4.97
N HIS A 209 17.54 5.10 -6.11
CA HIS A 209 17.07 5.56 -7.42
C HIS A 209 16.50 4.42 -8.28
N THR A 210 15.71 4.76 -9.30
CA THR A 210 15.25 3.78 -10.31
C THR A 210 16.28 3.55 -11.42
N ASN A 211 16.98 4.61 -11.85
CA ASN A 211 18.05 4.58 -12.85
C ASN A 211 18.80 5.94 -12.79
N GLY A 212 19.48 6.36 -13.86
CA GLY A 212 19.96 7.74 -14.01
C GLY A 212 21.25 8.06 -13.25
N ILE A 213 22.02 7.04 -12.84
CA ILE A 213 23.24 7.19 -12.04
C ILE A 213 24.26 8.18 -12.62
N ASN A 214 24.31 8.32 -13.95
CA ASN A 214 25.15 9.28 -14.65
C ASN A 214 24.72 10.74 -14.37
N GLU A 215 23.42 11.05 -14.37
CA GLU A 215 22.95 12.41 -14.06
C GLU A 215 23.07 12.70 -12.56
N ILE A 216 22.75 11.73 -11.69
CA ILE A 216 22.95 11.82 -10.23
C ILE A 216 24.42 12.16 -9.93
N THR A 217 25.37 11.42 -10.52
CA THR A 217 26.81 11.69 -10.40
C THR A 217 27.16 13.08 -10.93
N THR A 218 26.66 13.47 -12.10
CA THR A 218 26.90 14.80 -12.69
C THR A 218 26.42 15.94 -11.78
N LYS A 219 25.25 15.82 -11.12
CA LYS A 219 24.79 16.85 -10.16
C LYS A 219 25.70 16.91 -8.92
N LEU A 220 26.13 15.76 -8.41
CA LEU A 220 26.98 15.65 -7.22
C LEU A 220 28.41 16.18 -7.48
N GLU A 221 28.96 15.94 -8.66
CA GLU A 221 30.24 16.52 -9.10
C GLU A 221 30.14 18.04 -9.30
N ALA A 222 29.04 18.53 -9.89
CA ALA A 222 28.80 19.95 -10.14
C ALA A 222 28.71 20.81 -8.85
N LEU A 223 28.44 20.22 -7.69
CA LEU A 223 28.53 20.90 -6.39
C LEU A 223 29.98 21.22 -5.97
N GLY A 224 30.99 20.62 -6.59
CA GLY A 224 32.40 20.80 -6.23
C GLY A 224 32.78 20.17 -4.88
N PHE A 225 31.96 19.29 -4.32
CA PHE A 225 32.19 18.67 -3.00
C PHE A 225 33.12 17.44 -3.05
N GLY A 226 33.66 17.12 -4.23
CA GLY A 226 34.58 16.00 -4.45
C GLY A 226 33.89 14.62 -4.47
N ALA A 227 32.59 14.58 -4.76
CA ALA A 227 31.78 13.36 -4.77
C ALA A 227 32.36 12.27 -5.67
N LYS A 228 32.30 11.02 -5.21
CA LYS A 228 32.72 9.83 -5.97
C LYS A 228 31.78 8.67 -5.70
N LEU A 229 31.34 7.98 -6.75
CA LEU A 229 30.63 6.71 -6.64
C LEU A 229 31.58 5.65 -6.06
N VAL A 230 31.12 4.93 -5.03
CA VAL A 230 31.83 3.83 -4.37
C VAL A 230 31.31 2.50 -4.91
N GLU A 231 29.99 2.34 -4.93
CA GLU A 231 29.29 1.13 -5.38
C GLU A 231 27.84 1.45 -5.79
N THR A 232 27.26 0.57 -6.59
CA THR A 232 25.82 0.51 -6.88
C THR A 232 25.35 -0.92 -6.66
N VAL A 233 24.33 -1.11 -5.82
CA VAL A 233 23.70 -2.41 -5.56
C VAL A 233 22.24 -2.37 -5.99
N LYS A 234 21.69 -3.49 -6.46
CA LYS A 234 20.25 -3.56 -6.76
C LYS A 234 19.45 -3.54 -5.47
N ALA A 235 18.44 -2.69 -5.41
CA ALA A 235 17.53 -2.59 -4.29
C ALA A 235 16.56 -3.78 -4.33
N THR A 236 16.90 -4.88 -3.65
CA THR A 236 15.94 -5.93 -3.32
C THR A 236 14.81 -5.28 -2.52
N GLY A 237 13.59 -5.32 -3.05
CA GLY A 237 12.59 -4.28 -2.81
C GLY A 237 12.00 -4.19 -1.40
N GLU A 238 12.68 -3.48 -0.51
CA GLU A 238 12.10 -2.74 0.62
C GLU A 238 12.83 -1.40 0.76
N LEU A 239 12.13 -0.29 0.45
CA LEU A 239 12.44 0.97 1.13
C LEU A 239 12.08 0.76 2.61
N PRO A 240 12.79 1.39 3.57
CA PRO A 240 12.43 1.29 4.98
C PRO A 240 11.07 1.97 5.22
N GLU A 241 9.99 1.18 5.14
CA GLU A 241 8.64 1.67 5.41
C GLU A 241 8.52 2.25 6.82
N THR A 242 7.50 3.10 6.98
CA THR A 242 7.27 3.97 8.14
C THR A 242 7.53 3.29 9.48
N PRO A 243 8.14 3.99 10.46
CA PRO A 243 8.66 3.37 11.68
C PRO A 243 7.56 2.66 12.49
N ASP A 244 7.58 1.34 12.42
CA ASP A 244 6.72 0.36 13.09
C ASP A 244 6.21 0.85 14.47
N PRO A 245 4.90 1.09 14.62
CA PRO A 245 4.33 1.65 15.85
C PRO A 245 4.49 0.71 17.05
N THR A 246 4.66 -0.60 16.84
CA THR A 246 4.92 -1.57 17.91
C THR A 246 6.35 -1.47 18.46
N LYS A 247 7.31 -0.99 17.65
CA LYS A 247 8.67 -0.66 18.09
C LYS A 247 8.67 0.70 18.82
N GLN A 248 7.99 1.71 18.28
CA GLN A 248 7.86 3.02 18.95
C GLN A 248 7.21 2.90 20.33
N ALA A 249 6.13 2.13 20.48
CA ALA A 249 5.43 1.94 21.76
C ALA A 249 6.32 1.30 22.84
N LYS A 250 7.30 0.47 22.46
CA LYS A 250 8.28 -0.12 23.39
C LYS A 250 9.29 0.93 23.88
N VAL A 251 9.84 1.73 22.96
CA VAL A 251 10.77 2.83 23.30
C VAL A 251 10.09 3.86 24.20
N LEU A 252 8.85 4.27 23.87
CA LEU A 252 8.09 5.24 24.66
C LEU A 252 7.78 4.73 26.07
N LYS A 253 7.41 3.44 26.23
CA LYS A 253 7.20 2.82 27.55
C LYS A 253 8.49 2.73 28.37
N LEU A 254 9.63 2.47 27.72
CA LEU A 254 10.94 2.43 28.39
C LEU A 254 11.36 3.82 28.90
N LEU A 255 11.22 4.86 28.07
CA LEU A 255 11.51 6.24 28.46
C LEU A 255 10.58 6.74 29.58
N LEU A 256 9.28 6.39 29.51
CA LEU A 256 8.31 6.70 30.56
C LEU A 256 8.67 6.02 31.89
N ALA A 257 9.12 4.76 31.87
CA ALA A 257 9.56 4.05 33.05
C ALA A 257 10.83 4.67 33.67
N ILE A 258 11.81 5.06 32.86
CA ILE A 258 13.04 5.74 33.32
C ILE A 258 12.68 7.07 34.02
N ASN A 259 11.85 7.90 33.40
CA ASN A 259 11.42 9.18 33.99
C ASN A 259 10.57 8.98 35.26
N GLY A 260 9.71 7.95 35.29
CA GLY A 260 8.93 7.60 36.48
C GLY A 260 9.80 7.16 37.67
N ILE A 261 10.84 6.37 37.43
CA ILE A 261 11.80 5.95 38.48
C ILE A 261 12.57 7.16 39.01
N LEU A 262 13.01 8.07 38.14
CA LEU A 262 13.70 9.30 38.55
C LEU A 262 12.81 10.24 39.38
N PHE A 263 11.49 10.24 39.14
CA PHE A 263 10.52 11.00 39.94
C PHE A 263 10.31 10.38 41.34
N LEU A 264 10.31 9.04 41.43
CA LEU A 264 10.15 8.31 42.71
C LEU A 264 11.42 8.27 43.58
N LEU A 265 12.60 8.53 43.00
CA LEU A 265 13.87 8.61 43.74
C LEU A 265 14.22 10.04 44.22
N ASN A 266 13.49 11.06 43.77
CA ASN A 266 13.70 12.47 44.12
C ASN A 266 12.45 13.11 44.77
N SER A 267 11.60 12.29 45.42
CA SER A 267 10.39 12.70 46.14
C SER A 267 10.31 12.07 47.53
#